data_AF-A0A832TER7-F1
#
_entry.id   AF-A0A832TER7-F1
#
_cell.length_a   1.000
_cell.length_b   1.000
_cell.length_c   1.000
_cell.angle_alpha   90.00
_cell.angle_beta   90.00
_cell.angle_gamma   90.00
#
_symmetry.space_group_name_H-M   'P 1'
#
loop_
_entity.id
_entity.type
_entity.pdbx_description
1 polymer ?
#
loop_
_entity_poly.entity_id
_entity_poly.type
_entity_poly.pdbx_seq_one_letter_code
_entity_poly.pdbx_strand_id
1 'polypeptide(L)'
;MKAVDAINELFANYRLIILTLIIAIIGAIVVGIISLLLGLGVSISSIFGISSPYGVVVKLILSIIVSIFYMFALAISIYSYKRYWDISRAFSSIGIFFSDAIIAGIALGLVNFIFSYIPVVGILISALVFTGLALSFSISERGKKIVDSMNEGFSAISSLIRIDAVSLLILYIAAILSFIPILNIFTIPYVAVLSSLLTK
;
A
#
# COMPACT_ATOMS: atom_id res chain seq x y z
N MET A 1 -4.82 -21.77 8.80
CA MET A 1 -4.98 -21.13 7.46
C MET A 1 -4.33 -19.76 7.59
N LYS A 2 -3.26 -19.46 6.84
CA LYS A 2 -2.45 -18.22 7.01
C LYS A 2 -3.32 -16.94 7.01
N ALA A 3 -4.41 -16.93 6.24
CA ALA A 3 -5.38 -15.83 6.22
C ALA A 3 -6.13 -15.58 7.54
N VAL A 4 -6.49 -16.65 8.27
CA VAL A 4 -7.15 -16.55 9.59
C VAL A 4 -6.14 -16.12 10.65
N ASP A 5 -4.92 -16.65 10.55
CA ASP A 5 -3.82 -16.27 11.45
C ASP A 5 -3.50 -14.78 11.31
N ALA A 6 -3.53 -14.23 10.09
CA ALA A 6 -3.37 -12.80 9.83
C ALA A 6 -4.46 -11.92 10.48
N ILE A 7 -5.72 -12.39 10.53
CA ILE A 7 -6.81 -11.67 11.22
C ILE A 7 -6.52 -11.61 12.72
N ASN A 8 -6.19 -12.76 13.32
CA ASN A 8 -5.89 -12.84 14.74
C ASN A 8 -4.70 -11.95 15.12
N GLU A 9 -3.65 -11.96 14.30
CA GLU A 9 -2.48 -11.11 14.51
C GLU A 9 -2.77 -9.62 14.30
N LEU A 10 -3.65 -9.25 13.35
CA LEU A 10 -4.05 -7.86 13.16
C LEU A 10 -4.77 -7.32 14.40
N PHE A 11 -5.74 -8.07 14.93
CA PHE A 11 -6.51 -7.64 16.11
C PHE A 11 -5.70 -7.72 17.40
N ALA A 12 -4.77 -8.68 17.52
CA ALA A 12 -3.79 -8.68 18.61
C ALA A 12 -2.91 -7.42 18.58
N ASN A 13 -2.72 -6.81 17.40
CA ASN A 13 -1.80 -5.71 17.17
C ASN A 13 -2.48 -4.47 16.60
N TYR A 14 -3.50 -3.99 17.33
CA TYR A 14 -4.24 -2.76 17.02
C TYR A 14 -3.35 -1.53 16.75
N ARG A 15 -2.10 -1.53 17.23
CA ARG A 15 -1.08 -0.51 16.95
C ARG A 15 -0.79 -0.35 15.45
N LEU A 16 -0.86 -1.44 14.67
CA LEU A 16 -0.70 -1.40 13.21
C LEU A 16 -1.83 -0.59 12.56
N ILE A 17 -3.06 -0.77 13.04
CA ILE A 17 -4.23 -0.01 12.59
C ILE A 17 -4.05 1.47 12.91
N ILE A 18 -3.59 1.79 14.13
CA ILE A 18 -3.30 3.17 14.54
C ILE A 18 -2.23 3.81 13.66
N LEU A 19 -1.15 3.08 13.35
CA LEU A 19 -0.07 3.55 12.47
C LEU A 19 -0.60 3.88 11.07
N THR A 20 -1.37 2.97 10.47
CA THR A 20 -1.98 3.18 9.15
C THR A 20 -2.95 4.37 9.18
N LEU A 21 -3.74 4.52 10.25
CA LEU A 21 -4.64 5.66 10.43
C LEU A 21 -3.90 7.00 10.47
N ILE A 22 -2.79 7.09 11.22
CA ILE A 22 -1.97 8.31 11.28
C ILE A 22 -1.46 8.68 9.87
N ILE A 23 -0.95 7.70 9.12
CA ILE A 23 -0.43 7.93 7.76
C ILE A 23 -1.55 8.34 6.81
N ALA A 24 -2.73 7.73 6.93
CA ALA A 24 -3.90 8.09 6.13
C ALA A 24 -4.34 9.54 6.40
N ILE A 25 -4.32 9.99 7.67
CA ILE A 25 -4.62 11.38 8.04
C ILE A 25 -3.57 12.34 7.46
N ILE A 26 -2.28 12.05 7.63
CA ILE A 26 -1.19 12.87 7.06
C ILE A 26 -1.33 12.94 5.54
N GLY A 27 -1.60 11.81 4.88
CA GLY A 27 -1.82 11.73 3.44
C GLY A 27 -3.00 12.59 3.00
N ALA A 28 -4.14 12.50 3.69
CA ALA A 28 -5.31 13.31 3.39
C ALA A 28 -5.03 14.82 3.54
N ILE A 29 -4.29 15.23 4.58
CA ILE A 29 -3.87 16.63 4.79
C ILE A 29 -2.97 17.09 3.64
N VAL A 30 -1.93 16.32 3.29
CA VAL A 30 -0.98 16.69 2.23
C VAL A 30 -1.69 16.79 0.87
N VAL A 31 -2.53 15.82 0.54
CA VAL A 31 -3.31 15.86 -0.71
C VAL A 31 -4.29 17.03 -0.71
N GLY A 32 -4.91 17.34 0.43
CA GLY A 32 -5.77 18.51 0.60
C GLY A 32 -5.04 19.84 0.35
N ILE A 33 -3.84 20.02 0.94
CA ILE A 33 -2.99 21.20 0.75
C ILE A 33 -2.60 21.33 -0.74
N ILE A 34 -2.17 20.25 -1.37
CA ILE A 34 -1.77 20.27 -2.78
C ILE A 34 -2.96 20.59 -3.68
N SER A 35 -4.14 20.05 -3.37
CA SER A 35 -5.37 20.36 -4.09
C SER A 35 -5.73 21.85 -3.98
N LEU A 36 -5.55 22.45 -2.79
CA LEU A 36 -5.74 23.88 -2.57
C LEU A 36 -4.72 24.73 -3.36
N LEU A 37 -3.44 24.38 -3.31
CA LEU A 37 -2.37 25.10 -4.02
C LEU A 37 -2.54 25.08 -5.54
N LEU A 38 -3.08 23.98 -6.07
CA LEU A 38 -3.38 23.84 -7.49
C LEU A 38 -4.71 24.52 -7.90
N GLY A 39 -5.38 25.22 -6.97
CA GLY A 39 -6.63 25.94 -7.24
C GLY A 39 -7.82 25.02 -7.52
N LEU A 40 -7.76 23.76 -7.08
CA LEU A 40 -8.70 22.70 -7.49
C LEU A 40 -9.96 22.65 -6.63
N GLY A 41 -10.02 23.43 -5.55
CA GLY A 41 -11.02 23.30 -4.49
C GLY A 41 -10.79 22.05 -3.63
N VAL A 42 -11.39 22.04 -2.44
CA VAL A 42 -11.32 20.88 -1.54
C VAL A 42 -12.47 19.93 -1.88
N SER A 43 -12.32 19.11 -2.92
CA SER A 43 -13.26 18.03 -3.14
C SER A 43 -12.74 16.77 -2.45
N ILE A 44 -13.58 16.13 -1.64
CA ILE A 44 -13.26 14.82 -1.03
C ILE A 44 -12.89 13.82 -2.14
N SER A 45 -13.54 13.87 -3.30
CA SER A 45 -13.24 13.04 -4.47
C SER A 45 -11.82 13.23 -5.04
N SER A 46 -11.22 14.43 -4.92
CA SER A 46 -9.85 14.69 -5.37
C SER A 46 -8.78 14.18 -4.40
N ILE A 47 -9.11 14.12 -3.10
CA ILE A 47 -8.23 13.53 -2.08
C ILE A 47 -8.07 12.02 -2.31
N PHE A 48 -9.08 11.39 -2.91
CA PHE A 48 -9.16 9.94 -3.06
C PHE A 48 -9.03 9.44 -4.51
N GLY A 49 -8.75 10.33 -5.48
CA GLY A 49 -8.48 9.95 -6.87
C GLY A 49 -9.66 9.36 -7.64
N ILE A 50 -10.89 9.45 -7.12
CA ILE A 50 -12.05 8.69 -7.63
C ILE A 50 -12.63 9.27 -8.93
N SER A 51 -12.53 10.58 -9.15
CA SER A 51 -12.90 11.19 -10.44
C SER A 51 -12.54 12.67 -10.37
N SER A 52 -11.30 12.98 -10.72
CA SER A 52 -10.89 14.35 -10.85
C SER A 52 -11.31 14.87 -12.24
N PRO A 53 -12.01 16.02 -12.36
CA PRO A 53 -12.22 16.71 -13.63
C PRO A 53 -10.96 17.48 -14.09
N TYR A 54 -9.83 17.31 -13.40
CA TYR A 54 -8.63 18.12 -13.62
C TYR A 54 -7.77 17.58 -14.76
N GLY A 55 -6.89 18.45 -15.26
CA GLY A 55 -5.97 18.13 -16.35
C GLY A 55 -5.08 16.91 -16.05
N VAL A 56 -4.61 16.28 -17.12
CA VAL A 56 -3.81 15.05 -17.12
C VAL A 56 -2.63 15.12 -16.14
N VAL A 57 -1.95 16.28 -16.08
CA VAL A 57 -0.80 16.51 -15.19
C VAL A 57 -1.20 16.46 -13.71
N VAL A 58 -2.34 17.05 -13.33
CA VAL A 58 -2.84 17.05 -11.96
C VAL A 58 -3.22 15.65 -11.52
N LYS A 59 -3.89 14.89 -12.40
CA LYS A 59 -4.23 13.48 -12.12
C LYS A 59 -2.99 12.62 -11.88
N LEU A 60 -1.95 12.82 -12.69
CA LEU A 60 -0.67 12.13 -12.53
C LEU A 60 -0.04 12.45 -11.17
N ILE A 61 0.06 13.73 -10.80
CA ILE A 61 0.66 14.16 -9.53
C ILE A 61 -0.12 13.57 -8.35
N LEU A 62 -1.45 13.71 -8.34
CA LEU A 62 -2.29 13.17 -7.26
C LEU A 62 -2.17 11.64 -7.15
N SER A 63 -2.17 10.93 -8.29
CA SER A 63 -2.00 9.47 -8.34
C SER A 63 -0.69 9.03 -7.71
N ILE A 64 0.41 9.70 -8.04
CA ILE A 64 1.72 9.42 -7.45
C ILE A 64 1.71 9.68 -5.96
N ILE A 65 1.19 10.82 -5.52
CA ILE A 65 1.23 11.21 -4.09
C ILE A 65 0.42 10.25 -3.24
N VAL A 66 -0.82 9.93 -3.64
CA VAL A 66 -1.67 8.96 -2.93
C VAL A 66 -0.98 7.60 -2.86
N SER A 67 -0.36 7.16 -3.96
CA SER A 67 0.33 5.87 -4.01
C SER A 67 1.58 5.82 -3.14
N ILE A 68 2.30 6.94 -2.99
CA ILE A 68 3.40 7.07 -2.03
C ILE A 68 2.89 6.87 -0.60
N PHE A 69 1.77 7.48 -0.21
CA PHE A 69 1.20 7.29 1.12
C PHE A 69 0.76 5.85 1.38
N TYR A 70 0.20 5.17 0.38
CA TYR A 70 -0.10 3.73 0.47
C TYR A 70 1.15 2.89 0.69
N MET A 71 2.24 3.20 -0.01
CA MET A 71 3.50 2.48 0.17
C MET A 71 4.16 2.77 1.52
N PHE A 72 4.06 3.99 2.04
CA PHE A 72 4.50 4.29 3.40
C PHE A 72 3.71 3.49 4.43
N ALA A 73 2.38 3.47 4.30
CA ALA A 73 1.51 2.70 5.18
C ALA A 73 1.86 1.21 5.14
N LEU A 74 2.00 0.63 3.95
CA LEU A 74 2.37 -0.76 3.75
C LEU A 74 3.74 -1.10 4.34
N ALA A 75 4.77 -0.31 4.00
CA ALA A 75 6.13 -0.53 4.47
C ALA A 75 6.19 -0.49 6.00
N ILE A 76 5.63 0.56 6.61
CA ILE A 76 5.60 0.71 8.08
C ILE A 76 4.86 -0.45 8.73
N SER A 77 3.73 -0.89 8.19
CA SER A 77 2.99 -2.04 8.71
C SER A 77 3.80 -3.34 8.63
N ILE A 78 4.47 -3.61 7.51
CA ILE A 78 5.32 -4.81 7.33
C ILE A 78 6.50 -4.80 8.31
N TYR A 79 7.22 -3.68 8.40
CA TYR A 79 8.38 -3.59 9.28
C TYR A 79 8.02 -3.63 10.76
N SER A 80 6.92 -2.98 11.15
CA SER A 80 6.43 -3.03 12.53
C SER A 80 6.04 -4.46 12.90
N TYR A 81 5.28 -5.14 12.04
CA TYR A 81 4.90 -6.53 12.25
C TYR A 81 6.13 -7.47 12.38
N LYS A 82 7.13 -7.33 11.51
CA LYS A 82 8.31 -8.22 11.52
C LYS A 82 9.28 -7.96 12.68
N ARG A 83 9.39 -6.73 13.18
CA ARG A 83 10.55 -6.34 14.03
C ARG A 83 10.23 -5.49 15.24
N TYR A 84 9.16 -4.70 15.23
CA TYR A 84 8.95 -3.66 16.25
C TYR A 84 7.47 -3.47 16.59
N TRP A 85 7.10 -3.84 17.81
CA TRP A 85 5.76 -3.59 18.35
C TRP A 85 5.51 -2.14 18.79
N ASP A 86 6.57 -1.30 18.86
CA ASP A 86 6.47 0.07 19.36
C ASP A 86 6.37 1.11 18.23
N ILE A 87 5.30 1.92 18.29
CA ILE A 87 4.96 2.99 17.34
C ILE A 87 6.12 3.98 17.19
N SER A 88 6.72 4.43 18.30
CA SER A 88 7.83 5.40 18.28
C SER A 88 9.04 4.87 17.50
N ARG A 89 9.38 3.58 17.66
CA ARG A 89 10.50 2.95 16.94
C ARG A 89 10.17 2.63 15.48
N ALA A 90 8.90 2.37 15.18
CA ALA A 90 8.41 2.26 13.81
C ALA A 90 8.60 3.59 13.05
N PHE A 91 8.22 4.72 13.66
CA PHE A 91 8.40 6.05 13.08
C PHE A 91 9.88 6.45 12.95
N SER A 92 10.72 6.17 13.94
CA SER A 92 12.17 6.47 13.84
C SER A 92 12.86 5.67 12.72
N SER A 93 12.26 4.55 12.30
CA SER A 93 12.77 3.70 11.22
C SER A 93 12.25 4.11 9.83
N ILE A 94 11.33 5.08 9.73
CA ILE A 94 10.77 5.53 8.43
C ILE A 94 11.86 6.03 7.50
N GLY A 95 12.88 6.70 8.03
CA GLY A 95 14.01 7.18 7.22
C GLY A 95 14.74 6.07 6.47
N ILE A 96 14.70 4.84 6.97
CA ILE A 96 15.35 3.67 6.34
C ILE A 96 14.59 3.23 5.08
N PHE A 97 13.25 3.35 5.08
CA PHE A 97 12.38 2.86 4.01
C PHE A 97 11.82 3.97 3.13
N PHE A 98 12.18 5.23 3.43
CA PHE A 98 11.67 6.41 2.75
C PHE A 98 11.90 6.36 1.24
N SER A 99 13.13 6.02 0.82
CA SER A 99 13.49 5.88 -0.59
C SER A 99 12.70 4.75 -1.27
N ASP A 100 12.59 3.60 -0.62
CA ASP A 100 11.90 2.43 -1.17
C ASP A 100 10.40 2.65 -1.33
N ALA A 101 9.76 3.26 -0.31
CA ALA A 101 8.35 3.63 -0.35
C ALA A 101 8.05 4.67 -1.44
N ILE A 102 8.97 5.61 -1.69
CA ILE A 102 8.83 6.57 -2.79
C ILE A 102 8.93 5.87 -4.14
N ILE A 103 9.94 5.02 -4.36
CA ILE A 103 10.13 4.32 -5.64
C ILE A 103 8.92 3.44 -5.94
N ALA A 104 8.50 2.62 -4.98
CA ALA A 104 7.31 1.78 -5.10
C ALA A 104 6.04 2.61 -5.29
N GLY A 105 5.96 3.77 -4.62
CA GLY A 105 4.83 4.69 -4.69
C GLY A 105 4.71 5.35 -6.06
N ILE A 106 5.83 5.77 -6.65
CA ILE A 106 5.87 6.28 -8.03
C ILE A 106 5.46 5.19 -9.01
N ALA A 107 5.99 3.96 -8.87
CA ALA A 107 5.64 2.85 -9.74
C ALA A 107 4.13 2.54 -9.69
N LEU A 108 3.57 2.40 -8.47
CA LEU A 108 2.13 2.19 -8.30
C LEU A 108 1.33 3.40 -8.82
N GLY A 109 1.80 4.63 -8.58
CA GLY A 109 1.15 5.85 -9.04
C GLY A 109 1.08 5.98 -10.55
N LEU A 110 2.12 5.54 -11.26
CA LEU A 110 2.13 5.47 -12.72
C LEU A 110 1.14 4.42 -13.22
N VAL A 111 1.11 3.23 -12.63
CA VAL A 111 0.12 2.19 -12.96
C VAL A 111 -1.30 2.71 -12.72
N ASN A 112 -1.56 3.26 -11.54
CA ASN A 112 -2.84 3.88 -11.19
C ASN A 112 -3.25 4.94 -12.21
N PHE A 113 -2.33 5.80 -12.62
CA PHE A 113 -2.60 6.85 -13.60
C PHE A 113 -2.89 6.27 -15.00
N ILE A 114 -2.04 5.37 -15.51
CA ILE A 114 -2.18 4.77 -16.85
C ILE A 114 -3.49 4.00 -16.96
N PHE A 115 -3.87 3.25 -15.93
CA PHE A 115 -5.08 2.44 -15.96
C PHE A 115 -6.32 3.14 -15.39
N SER A 116 -6.20 4.39 -14.93
CA SER A 116 -7.34 5.18 -14.43
C SER A 116 -8.43 5.40 -15.49
N TYR A 117 -8.09 5.29 -16.78
CA TYR A 117 -9.03 5.47 -17.89
C TYR A 117 -9.91 4.25 -18.14
N ILE A 118 -9.59 3.09 -17.55
CA ILE A 118 -10.38 1.86 -17.69
C ILE A 118 -10.96 1.52 -16.32
N PRO A 119 -12.22 1.92 -16.03
CA PRO A 119 -12.83 1.67 -14.74
C PRO A 119 -12.87 0.16 -14.46
N VAL A 120 -12.82 -0.21 -13.16
CA VAL A 120 -12.73 -1.60 -12.67
C VAL A 120 -11.42 -2.31 -13.03
N VAL A 121 -11.06 -2.41 -14.31
CA VAL A 121 -9.82 -3.07 -14.76
C VAL A 121 -8.59 -2.38 -14.17
N GLY A 122 -8.59 -1.04 -14.11
CA GLY A 122 -7.50 -0.32 -13.48
C GLY A 122 -7.31 -0.65 -12.01
N ILE A 123 -8.41 -0.77 -11.25
CA ILE A 123 -8.35 -1.18 -9.83
C ILE A 123 -7.79 -2.60 -9.71
N LEU A 124 -8.20 -3.51 -10.58
CA LEU A 124 -7.72 -4.91 -10.56
C LEU A 124 -6.22 -4.99 -10.86
N ILE A 125 -5.72 -4.25 -11.85
CA ILE A 125 -4.29 -4.21 -12.20
C ILE A 125 -3.49 -3.54 -11.09
N SER A 126 -3.96 -2.41 -10.57
CA SER A 126 -3.33 -1.71 -9.47
C SER A 126 -3.25 -2.54 -8.19
N ALA A 127 -4.30 -3.30 -7.88
CA ALA A 127 -4.29 -4.25 -6.78
C ALA A 127 -3.30 -5.40 -6.98
N LEU A 128 -3.10 -5.84 -8.23
CA LEU A 128 -2.14 -6.89 -8.53
C LEU A 128 -0.71 -6.37 -8.32
N VAL A 129 -0.43 -5.15 -8.79
CA VAL A 129 0.84 -4.47 -8.55
C VAL A 129 1.06 -4.23 -7.06
N PHE A 130 0.03 -3.78 -6.33
CA PHE A 130 0.10 -3.60 -4.87
C PHE A 130 0.41 -4.91 -4.14
N THR A 131 -0.20 -6.03 -4.58
CA THR A 131 0.07 -7.37 -4.04
C THR A 131 1.52 -7.78 -4.26
N GLY A 132 2.05 -7.60 -5.48
CA GLY A 132 3.45 -7.89 -5.79
C GLY A 132 4.42 -7.03 -4.97
N LEU A 133 4.11 -5.74 -4.81
CA LEU A 133 4.91 -4.82 -3.97
C LEU A 133 4.85 -5.21 -2.48
N ALA A 134 3.68 -5.62 -1.97
CA ALA A 134 3.55 -6.12 -0.59
C ALA A 134 4.41 -7.36 -0.36
N LEU A 135 4.38 -8.32 -1.28
CA LEU A 135 5.26 -9.49 -1.23
C LEU A 135 6.74 -9.07 -1.33
N SER A 136 7.08 -8.08 -2.16
CA SER A 136 8.45 -7.56 -2.30
C SER A 136 8.97 -6.95 -1.00
N PHE A 137 8.18 -6.10 -0.33
CA PHE A 137 8.51 -5.57 1.00
C PHE A 137 8.59 -6.69 2.06
N SER A 138 7.75 -7.71 1.95
CA SER A 138 7.76 -8.88 2.84
C SER A 138 8.90 -9.85 2.57
N ILE A 139 9.55 -9.82 1.42
CA ILE A 139 10.78 -10.60 1.14
C ILE A 139 12.01 -9.76 1.50
N SER A 140 11.96 -8.45 1.27
CA SER A 140 13.08 -7.56 1.52
C SER A 140 13.56 -7.63 2.99
N GLU A 141 14.87 -7.84 3.13
CA GLU A 141 15.57 -7.82 4.41
C GLU A 141 16.12 -6.43 4.69
N ARG A 142 16.41 -6.13 5.97
CA ARG A 142 16.92 -4.80 6.38
C ARG A 142 18.19 -4.45 5.60
N GLY A 143 18.16 -3.33 4.89
CA GLY A 143 19.31 -2.80 4.15
C GLY A 143 19.41 -3.25 2.70
N LYS A 144 18.51 -4.13 2.22
CA LYS A 144 18.35 -4.39 0.79
C LYS A 144 17.35 -3.40 0.21
N LYS A 145 17.65 -2.84 -0.96
CA LYS A 145 16.74 -1.95 -1.66
C LYS A 145 15.54 -2.75 -2.13
N ILE A 146 14.35 -2.16 -2.12
CA ILE A 146 13.15 -2.86 -2.59
C ILE A 146 13.28 -3.33 -4.04
N VAL A 147 13.99 -2.56 -4.86
CA VAL A 147 14.21 -2.85 -6.28
C VAL A 147 14.82 -4.24 -6.48
N ASP A 148 15.69 -4.67 -5.57
CA ASP A 148 16.35 -5.97 -5.65
C ASP A 148 15.37 -7.12 -5.35
N SER A 149 14.38 -6.88 -4.48
CA SER A 149 13.35 -7.85 -4.10
C SER A 149 12.06 -7.76 -4.94
N MET A 150 11.94 -6.79 -5.85
CA MET A 150 10.74 -6.64 -6.67
C MET A 150 10.50 -7.88 -7.55
N ASN A 151 11.53 -8.34 -8.25
CA ASN A 151 11.40 -9.50 -9.13
C ASN A 151 11.02 -10.76 -8.34
N GLU A 152 11.58 -10.93 -7.14
CA GLU A 152 11.24 -12.02 -6.23
C GLU A 152 9.78 -11.92 -5.75
N GLY A 153 9.31 -10.73 -5.38
CA GLY A 153 7.92 -10.50 -4.95
C GLY A 153 6.90 -10.78 -6.06
N PHE A 154 7.17 -10.38 -7.30
CA PHE A 154 6.31 -10.71 -8.44
C PHE A 154 6.39 -12.20 -8.82
N SER A 155 7.57 -12.82 -8.75
CA SER A 155 7.73 -14.26 -8.96
C SER A 155 7.01 -15.08 -7.88
N ALA A 156 6.96 -14.58 -6.64
CA ALA A 156 6.25 -15.21 -5.53
C ALA A 156 4.74 -15.35 -5.81
N ILE A 157 4.13 -14.45 -6.60
CA ILE A 157 2.73 -14.60 -7.03
C ILE A 157 2.56 -15.92 -7.80
N SER A 158 3.41 -16.18 -8.79
CA SER A 158 3.37 -17.41 -9.59
C SER A 158 3.58 -18.67 -8.74
N SER A 159 4.48 -18.59 -7.76
CA SER A 159 4.72 -19.68 -6.80
C SER A 159 3.49 -19.93 -5.90
N LEU A 160 2.91 -18.87 -5.34
CA LEU A 160 1.75 -18.95 -4.45
C LEU A 160 0.49 -19.45 -5.18
N ILE A 161 0.32 -19.16 -6.48
CA ILE A 161 -0.76 -19.76 -7.29
C ILE A 161 -0.70 -21.29 -7.24
N ARG A 162 0.49 -21.89 -7.17
CA ARG A 162 0.67 -23.35 -7.16
C ARG A 162 0.59 -23.96 -5.77
N ILE A 163 1.00 -23.22 -4.74
CA ILE A 163 1.18 -23.75 -3.37
C ILE A 163 0.00 -23.37 -2.46
N ASP A 164 -0.45 -22.11 -2.52
CA ASP A 164 -1.51 -21.57 -1.66
C ASP A 164 -2.32 -20.49 -2.38
N ALA A 165 -3.07 -20.93 -3.40
CA ALA A 165 -3.89 -20.05 -4.24
C ALA A 165 -4.98 -19.34 -3.43
N VAL A 166 -5.48 -19.95 -2.37
CA VAL A 166 -6.55 -19.41 -1.53
C VAL A 166 -6.03 -18.22 -0.73
N SER A 167 -4.89 -18.34 -0.06
CA SER A 167 -4.31 -17.21 0.68
C SER A 167 -3.88 -16.08 -0.26
N LEU A 168 -3.40 -16.40 -1.47
CA LEU A 168 -3.10 -15.40 -2.49
C LEU A 168 -4.36 -14.67 -2.97
N LEU A 169 -5.47 -15.39 -3.19
CA LEU A 169 -6.75 -14.79 -3.56
C LEU A 169 -7.25 -13.85 -2.46
N ILE A 170 -7.14 -14.24 -1.19
CA ILE A 170 -7.51 -13.40 -0.04
C ILE A 170 -6.62 -12.16 0.04
N LEU A 171 -5.31 -12.31 -0.16
CA LEU A 171 -4.36 -11.19 -0.22
C LEU A 171 -4.73 -10.22 -1.34
N TYR A 172 -5.07 -10.73 -2.52
CA TYR A 172 -5.48 -9.93 -3.67
C TYR A 172 -6.81 -9.20 -3.43
N ILE A 173 -7.80 -9.86 -2.83
CA ILE A 173 -9.07 -9.22 -2.44
C ILE A 173 -8.80 -8.11 -1.43
N ALA A 174 -7.95 -8.34 -0.43
CA ALA A 174 -7.57 -7.32 0.54
C ALA A 174 -6.81 -6.14 -0.11
N ALA A 175 -5.98 -6.42 -1.13
CA ALA A 175 -5.34 -5.38 -1.94
C ALA A 175 -6.37 -4.53 -2.68
N ILE A 176 -7.40 -5.13 -3.29
CA ILE A 176 -8.51 -4.38 -3.93
C ILE A 176 -9.21 -3.49 -2.91
N LEU A 177 -9.56 -4.04 -1.74
CA LEU A 177 -10.24 -3.28 -0.68
C LEU A 177 -9.38 -2.14 -0.13
N SER A 178 -8.05 -2.21 -0.26
CA SER A 178 -7.13 -1.14 0.16
C SER A 178 -7.22 0.14 -0.68
N PHE A 179 -7.84 0.09 -1.86
CA PHE A 179 -8.16 1.28 -2.64
C PHE A 179 -9.45 1.96 -2.17
N ILE A 180 -10.21 1.35 -1.26
CA ILE A 180 -11.43 1.93 -0.67
C ILE A 180 -11.02 2.73 0.59
N PRO A 181 -11.26 4.05 0.65
CA PRO A 181 -10.65 4.94 1.65
C PRO A 181 -10.88 4.55 3.11
N ILE A 182 -12.07 4.06 3.46
CA ILE A 182 -12.39 3.70 4.85
C ILE A 182 -11.82 2.31 5.19
N LEU A 183 -11.76 1.43 4.19
CA LEU A 183 -11.30 0.06 4.38
C LEU A 183 -9.78 -0.02 4.45
N ASN A 184 -9.06 0.91 3.81
CA ASN A 184 -7.60 0.93 3.76
C ASN A 184 -6.92 0.92 5.14
N ILE A 185 -7.58 1.48 6.16
CA ILE A 185 -7.13 1.53 7.56
C ILE A 185 -6.95 0.11 8.12
N PHE A 186 -7.77 -0.84 7.68
CA PHE A 186 -7.72 -2.23 8.10
C PHE A 186 -7.03 -3.12 7.07
N THR A 187 -7.26 -2.86 5.78
CA THR A 187 -6.81 -3.77 4.72
C THR A 187 -5.34 -3.61 4.40
N ILE A 188 -4.75 -2.41 4.50
CA ILE A 188 -3.29 -2.25 4.33
C ILE A 188 -2.51 -3.01 5.41
N PRO A 189 -2.80 -2.86 6.72
CA PRO A 189 -2.09 -3.63 7.72
C PRO A 189 -2.41 -5.13 7.63
N TYR A 190 -3.62 -5.51 7.20
CA TYR A 190 -3.93 -6.91 6.90
C TYR A 190 -3.06 -7.47 5.76
N VAL A 191 -2.95 -6.75 4.64
CA VAL A 191 -2.10 -7.09 3.50
C VAL A 191 -0.65 -7.24 3.97
N ALA A 192 -0.15 -6.32 4.80
CA ALA A 192 1.19 -6.37 5.35
C ALA A 192 1.48 -7.62 6.20
N VAL A 193 0.54 -8.01 7.07
CA VAL A 193 0.65 -9.21 7.91
C VAL A 193 0.59 -10.46 7.04
N LEU A 194 -0.44 -10.57 6.19
CA LEU A 194 -0.64 -11.75 5.36
C LEU A 194 0.49 -11.95 4.35
N SER A 195 0.98 -10.89 3.70
CA SER A 195 2.14 -10.98 2.81
C SER A 195 3.38 -11.47 3.57
N SER A 196 3.58 -11.01 4.80
CA SER A 196 4.70 -11.44 5.65
C SER A 196 4.58 -12.87 6.16
N LEU A 197 3.36 -13.39 6.32
CA LEU A 197 3.12 -14.81 6.63
C LEU A 197 3.30 -15.71 5.41
N LEU A 198 2.97 -15.23 4.21
CA LEU A 198 3.09 -16.00 2.97
C LEU A 198 4.53 -16.13 2.49
N THR A 199 5.39 -15.18 2.84
CA THR A 199 6.82 -15.19 2.48
C THR A 199 7.71 -15.85 3.55
N LYS A 200 7.12 -16.37 4.63
CA LYS A 200 7.76 -17.31 5.57
C LYS A 200 7.57 -18.74 5.06
#